data_AF-A0A329ZQL3-F1
#
_entry.id   AF-A0A329ZQL3-F1
#
_cell.length_a   1.000
_cell.length_b   1.000
_cell.length_c   1.000
_cell.angle_alpha   90.00
_cell.angle_beta   90.00
_cell.angle_gamma   90.00
#
_symmetry.space_group_name_H-M   'P 1'
#
loop_
_entity.id
_entity.type
_entity.pdbx_description
1 polymer ?
#
loop_
_entity_poly.entity_id
_entity_poly.type
_entity_poly.pdbx_seq_one_letter_code
_entity_poly.pdbx_strand_id
1 'polypeptide(L)' 'MDKLFGINGLAGLLLVVVVLLGIAACLATRALSIQQVQATNYYKIENPSNIPQEVKDASMYYKNVKE' A
#
# COMPACT_ATOMS: atom_id res chain seq x y z
N MET A 1 37.99 33.12 4.11
CA MET A 1 36.66 32.47 4.22
C MET A 1 36.77 31.14 3.52
N ASP A 2 37.03 30.12 4.32
CA ASP A 2 37.72 28.91 3.88
C ASP A 2 36.81 28.00 3.07
N LYS A 3 37.32 27.53 1.93
CA LYS A 3 36.69 26.60 1.00
C LYS A 3 36.31 25.24 1.64
N LEU A 4 36.66 25.05 2.91
CA LEU A 4 36.36 23.89 3.75
C LEU A 4 34.84 23.66 3.93
N PHE A 5 34.02 24.72 3.93
CA PHE A 5 32.56 24.58 4.05
C PHE A 5 31.86 24.09 2.76
N GLY A 6 32.44 24.33 1.58
CA GLY A 6 31.83 23.97 0.31
C GLY A 6 31.88 22.47 0.00
N ILE A 7 33.07 21.86 0.08
CA ILE A 7 33.26 20.43 -0.22
C ILE A 7 32.71 19.55 0.89
N ASN A 8 32.94 19.90 2.17
CA ASN A 8 32.43 19.10 3.28
C ASN A 8 30.90 19.21 3.41
N GLY A 9 30.32 20.38 3.10
CA GLY A 9 28.87 20.56 3.04
C GLY A 9 28.23 19.76 1.91
N LEU A 10 28.83 19.77 0.71
CA LEU A 10 28.34 19.01 -0.44
C LEU A 10 28.45 17.49 -0.21
N ALA A 11 29.57 17.03 0.35
CA ALA A 11 29.76 15.62 0.68
C ALA A 11 28.74 15.13 1.73
N GLY A 12 28.46 15.94 2.76
CA GLY A 12 27.42 15.65 3.75
C GLY A 12 26.03 15.56 3.14
N LEU A 13 25.68 16.48 2.24
CA LEU A 13 24.41 16.44 1.50
C LEU A 13 24.28 15.15 0.68
N LEU A 14 25.30 14.80 -0.11
CA LEU A 14 25.27 13.61 -0.94
C LEU A 14 25.16 12.33 -0.11
N LEU A 15 25.86 12.26 1.04
CA LEU A 15 25.75 11.13 1.96
C LEU A 15 24.31 10.98 2.47
N VAL A 16 23.70 12.08 2.94
CA VAL A 16 22.31 12.07 3.43
C VAL A 16 21.33 11.64 2.34
N VAL A 17 21.51 12.13 1.11
CA VAL A 17 20.67 11.72 -0.04
C VAL A 17 20.80 10.22 -0.31
N VAL A 18 22.02 9.68 -0.33
CA VAL A 18 22.25 8.24 -0.55
C VAL A 18 21.60 7.41 0.56
N VAL A 19 21.70 7.84 1.82
CA VAL A 19 21.05 7.15 2.95
C VAL A 19 19.53 7.19 2.81
N LEU A 20 18.95 8.34 2.50
CA LEU A 20 17.50 8.50 2.28
C LEU A 20 17.00 7.62 1.13
N LEU A 21 17.70 7.61 0.00
CA LEU A 21 17.35 6.77 -1.14
C LEU A 21 17.52 5.28 -0.83
N GLY A 22 18.54 4.90 -0.05
CA GLY A 22 18.73 3.52 0.40
C GLY A 22 17.58 3.03 1.29
N ILE A 23 17.13 3.87 2.23
CA ILE A 23 15.95 3.57 3.07
C ILE A 23 14.70 3.45 2.20
N ALA A 24 14.46 4.41 1.31
CA ALA A 24 13.31 4.42 0.42
C ALA A 24 13.26 3.16 -0.47
N ALA A 25 14.39 2.77 -1.07
CA ALA A 25 14.50 1.57 -1.88
C ALA A 25 14.21 0.30 -1.07
N CYS A 26 14.76 0.18 0.15
CA CYS A 26 14.51 -0.95 1.04
C CYS A 26 13.01 -1.09 1.37
N LEU A 27 12.36 0.01 1.76
CA LEU A 27 10.93 0.02 2.07
C LEU A 27 10.09 -0.32 0.83
N ALA A 28 10.44 0.22 -0.34
CA ALA A 28 9.76 -0.08 -1.60
C ALA A 28 9.85 -1.57 -1.95
N THR A 29 11.04 -2.19 -1.84
CA THR A 29 11.20 -3.64 -2.08
C THR A 29 10.33 -4.47 -1.13
N ARG A 30 10.30 -4.13 0.16
CA ARG A 30 9.45 -4.83 1.14
C ARG A 30 7.97 -4.69 0.82
N ALA A 31 7.53 -3.48 0.45
CA ALA A 31 6.15 -3.22 0.06
C ALA A 31 5.75 -4.04 -1.17
N LEU A 32 6.60 -4.08 -2.20
CA LEU A 32 6.37 -4.89 -3.41
C LEU A 32 6.28 -6.38 -3.09
N SER A 33 7.17 -6.91 -2.25
CA SER A 33 7.10 -8.32 -1.85
C SER A 33 5.80 -8.65 -1.11
N ILE A 34 5.34 -7.78 -0.19
CA ILE A 34 4.09 -7.97 0.53
C ILE A 34 2.90 -7.89 -0.44
N GLN A 35 2.89 -6.92 -1.36
CA GLN A 35 1.84 -6.79 -2.35
C GLN A 35 1.74 -8.01 -3.25
N GLN A 36 2.86 -8.58 -3.68
CA GLN A 36 2.88 -9.82 -4.47
C GLN A 36 2.26 -11.00 -3.70
N VAL A 37 2.64 -11.17 -2.42
CA VAL A 37 2.07 -12.23 -1.57
C VAL A 37 0.56 -12.05 -1.41
N GLN A 38 0.11 -10.82 -1.10
CA GLN A 38 -1.30 -10.54 -0.85
C GLN A 38 -2.15 -10.60 -2.13
N ALA A 39 -1.59 -10.26 -3.29
CA ALA A 39 -2.29 -10.40 -4.57
C ALA A 39 -2.64 -11.86 -4.89
N THR A 40 -1.88 -12.81 -4.35
CA THR A 40 -2.14 -14.25 -4.47
C THR A 40 -2.87 -14.85 -3.28
N ASN A 41 -3.16 -14.05 -2.25
CA ASN A 41 -3.86 -14.48 -1.05
C ASN A 41 -5.37 -14.26 -1.22
N TYR A 42 -5.99 -15.12 -2.01
CA TYR A 42 -7.42 -15.07 -2.28
C TYR A 42 -8.23 -15.47 -1.04
N TYR A 43 -9.28 -14.70 -0.73
CA TYR A 43 -10.26 -15.11 0.27
C TYR A 43 -10.97 -16.38 -0.19
N LYS A 44 -10.88 -17.42 0.63
CA LYS A 44 -11.66 -18.65 0.46
C LYS A 44 -12.91 -18.56 1.33
N ILE A 45 -14.07 -18.78 0.73
CA ILE A 45 -15.31 -18.92 1.49
C ILE A 45 -15.32 -20.32 2.10
N GLU A 46 -15.06 -20.40 3.39
CA GLU A 46 -15.29 -21.61 4.16
C GLU A 46 -16.77 -21.67 4.53
N ASN A 47 -17.51 -22.59 3.90
CA ASN A 47 -18.96 -22.80 4.05
C ASN A 47 -19.87 -21.88 3.20
N PRO A 48 -19.80 -21.97 1.86
CA PRO A 48 -20.66 -21.21 0.96
C PRO A 48 -22.16 -21.47 1.17
N SER A 49 -22.50 -22.68 1.62
CA SER A 49 -23.88 -23.11 1.88
C SER A 49 -24.55 -22.40 3.05
N ASN A 50 -23.77 -21.74 3.92
CA ASN A 50 -24.25 -21.03 5.09
C ASN A 50 -24.20 -19.50 4.91
N ILE A 51 -23.90 -19.02 3.69
CA ILE A 51 -24.04 -17.61 3.36
C ILE A 51 -25.52 -17.34 3.11
N PRO A 52 -26.18 -16.52 3.95
CA PRO A 52 -27.57 -16.16 3.74
C PRO A 52 -27.69 -15.37 2.44
N GLN A 53 -28.28 -15.98 1.40
CA GLN A 53 -28.63 -15.30 0.15
C GLN A 53 -29.94 -14.50 0.28
N GLU A 54 -30.65 -14.67 1.39
CA GLU A 54 -31.85 -13.91 1.70
C GLU A 54 -31.48 -12.56 2.32
N VAL A 55 -31.62 -11.49 1.55
CA VAL A 55 -31.62 -10.13 2.10
C VAL A 55 -33.00 -9.87 2.69
N LYS A 56 -33.17 -10.08 4.00
CA LYS A 56 -34.31 -9.50 4.73
C LYS A 56 -34.29 -7.99 4.49
N ASP A 57 -35.36 -7.46 3.91
CA ASP A 57 -35.52 -6.04 3.55
C ASP A 57 -34.55 -5.50 2.47
N ALA A 58 -34.35 -6.25 1.38
CA ALA A 58 -33.59 -5.76 0.22
C ALA A 58 -34.11 -4.40 -0.32
N SER A 59 -35.42 -4.16 -0.21
CA SER A 59 -36.12 -2.94 -0.62
C SER A 59 -35.66 -1.66 0.09
N MET A 60 -34.86 -1.75 1.15
CA MET A 60 -34.29 -0.57 1.82
C MET A 60 -33.12 0.06 1.04
N TYR A 61 -32.46 -0.72 0.17
CA TYR A 61 -31.24 -0.31 -0.53
C TYR A 61 -31.49 0.13 -1.98
N TYR A 62 -32.66 -0.17 -2.54
CA TYR A 62 -33.04 0.24 -3.89
C TYR A 62 -34.50 0.70 -3.93
N LYS A 63 -34.76 1.80 -4.64
CA LYS A 63 -36.12 2.18 -5.03
C LYS A 63 -36.41 1.59 -6.40
N ASN A 64 -37.49 0.82 -6.51
CA ASN A 64 -37.99 0.40 -7.81
C ASN A 64 -38.33 1.65 -8.64
N VAL A 65 -37.70 1.79 -9.81
CA VAL A 65 -37.97 2.89 -10.73
C VAL A 65 -39.25 2.54 -11.50
N LYS A 66 -40.40 2.65 -10.82
CA LYS A 66 -41.79 2.62 -11.30
C LYS A 66 -42.21 1.50 -12.29
N GLU A 67 -43.26 0.77 -11.91
CA GLU A 67 -44.29 0.29 -12.84
C GLU A 67 -45.36 1.37 -13.05
#